data_AF-A0A538AAI6-F1
#
_entry.id   AF-A0A538AAI6-F1
#
_cell.length_a   1.000
_cell.length_b   1.000
_cell.length_c   1.000
_cell.angle_alpha   90.00
_cell.angle_beta   90.00
_cell.angle_gamma   90.00
#
_symmetry.space_group_name_H-M   'P 1'
#
loop_
_entity.id
_entity.type
_entity.pdbx_description
1 polymer ?
#
loop_
_entity_poly.entity_id
_entity_poly.type
_entity_poly.pdbx_seq_one_letter_code
_entity_poly.pdbx_strand_id
1 'polypeptide(L)'
;MRTRVVVGLMFLAFLLAANLIRLAAQTPRQATVSVTAALVAEELHVRPVALHQLELMRVGDTAVTIAFRTGLDGKARQVVAPGSYRLRSVVPAQLLGKTYRWDLPITVGRGQMLEVELTNVNAVVDSVRVVPRVAAREIAPEIAVYNQVKRGVVRVEAGLKHGSGFFIDTLGGLVVTNDHVVAGERTVSVALDTSRRFAAQVVVRDHDADLALLRLSALACPDCPHLRIARQDSTGAIVVPGERIIAVGFPLSQQSTVTSGIASSVRDRVIISDVNINPGSSGGPLLNLAGEVVGVNTFSEQGEHGPGVSGSILINQLAPLLTRAADTVSKLPLPVLSALPTLSGPAYPLTELRAAAESVPPDDYDDLQEYKAGNFVLTFSTPVANFVYFKKYENEITKDRRKREARAGLSEEERFSEVGEVRDWIDYVGALTNAAVSVLVVPKQGETFGSALARGLSAAGGYRPGRAKYVFKGDVQSTSSRAMFRMSSGIAMENRSIPSWVDARRSACTCRTLGLR
;
A
#
# COMPACT_ATOMS: atom_id res chain seq x y z
N MET A 1 84.59 64.94 -25.92
CA MET A 1 84.45 63.51 -25.47
C MET A 1 84.19 63.34 -23.98
N ARG A 2 84.61 64.24 -23.07
CA ARG A 2 84.45 64.05 -21.61
C ARG A 2 83.03 64.26 -21.04
N THR A 3 82.18 65.07 -21.67
CA THR A 3 80.85 65.41 -21.12
C THR A 3 79.77 64.35 -21.39
N ARG A 4 79.88 63.57 -22.48
CA ARG A 4 78.88 62.53 -22.81
C ARG A 4 79.02 61.25 -21.98
N VAL A 5 80.22 60.92 -21.51
CA VAL A 5 80.46 59.72 -20.67
C VAL A 5 80.00 59.95 -19.22
N VAL A 6 80.15 61.16 -18.69
CA VAL A 6 79.73 61.50 -17.32
C VAL A 6 78.20 61.50 -17.18
N VAL A 7 77.48 62.00 -18.19
CA VAL A 7 76.00 61.98 -18.20
C VAL A 7 75.47 60.55 -18.33
N GLY A 8 76.13 59.69 -19.12
CA GLY A 8 75.77 58.27 -19.24
C GLY A 8 75.97 57.46 -17.96
N LEU A 9 77.08 57.68 -17.25
CA LEU A 9 77.33 57.02 -15.96
C LEU A 9 76.38 57.51 -14.85
N MET A 10 76.04 58.80 -14.82
CA MET A 10 75.05 59.31 -13.86
C MET A 10 73.64 58.78 -14.14
N PHE A 11 73.25 58.62 -15.40
CA PHE A 11 71.94 58.05 -15.75
C PHE A 11 71.86 56.55 -15.40
N LEU A 12 72.94 55.79 -15.60
CA LEU A 12 73.01 54.38 -15.24
C LEU A 12 73.05 54.18 -13.71
N ALA A 13 73.77 55.03 -12.97
CA ALA A 13 73.76 55.03 -11.51
C ALA A 13 72.39 55.43 -10.94
N PHE A 14 71.67 56.35 -11.59
CA PHE A 14 70.31 56.73 -11.20
C PHE A 14 69.29 55.63 -11.51
N LEU A 15 69.43 54.89 -12.62
CA LEU A 15 68.60 53.74 -12.95
C LEU A 15 68.86 52.52 -12.04
N LEU A 16 70.11 52.29 -11.64
CA LEU A 16 70.47 51.27 -10.64
C LEU A 16 70.00 51.66 -9.23
N ALA A 17 70.12 52.93 -8.83
CA ALA A 17 69.59 53.43 -7.56
C ALA A 17 68.05 53.41 -7.53
N ALA A 18 67.38 53.75 -8.64
CA ALA A 18 65.92 53.69 -8.74
C ALA A 18 65.38 52.24 -8.70
N ASN A 19 66.12 51.27 -9.24
CA ASN A 19 65.76 49.85 -9.10
C ASN A 19 66.06 49.28 -7.71
N LEU A 20 67.14 49.71 -7.04
CA LEU A 20 67.42 49.35 -5.65
C LEU A 20 66.40 49.96 -4.66
N ILE A 21 65.90 51.17 -4.94
CA ILE A 21 64.82 51.81 -4.16
C ILE A 21 63.46 51.15 -4.45
N ARG A 22 63.23 50.61 -5.66
CA ARG A 22 62.03 49.81 -5.96
C ARG A 22 62.05 48.41 -5.33
N LEU A 23 63.22 47.78 -5.17
CA LEU A 23 63.35 46.50 -4.46
C LEU A 23 63.25 46.66 -2.93
N ALA A 24 63.59 47.82 -2.37
CA ALA A 24 63.50 48.07 -0.92
C ALA A 24 62.13 48.59 -0.42
N ALA A 25 61.17 48.84 -1.31
CA ALA A 25 59.89 49.49 -0.98
C ALA A 25 58.63 48.70 -1.38
N GLN A 26 58.72 47.38 -1.50
CA GLN A 26 57.56 46.48 -1.44
C GLN A 26 57.55 45.72 -0.11
N THR A 27 57.56 46.44 1.02
CA THR A 27 57.08 45.83 2.27
C THR A 27 55.62 45.46 2.08
N PRO A 28 55.20 44.19 2.25
CA PRO A 28 53.81 43.83 2.11
C PRO A 28 52.99 44.66 3.11
N ARG A 29 52.08 45.50 2.59
CA ARG A 29 51.05 46.17 3.41
C ARG A 29 50.05 45.17 4.01
N GLN A 30 50.17 43.92 3.61
CA GLN A 30 49.28 42.82 3.93
C GLN A 30 50.06 41.73 4.66
N ALA A 31 49.33 40.99 5.47
CA ALA A 31 49.77 39.82 6.19
C ALA A 31 48.92 38.63 5.75
N THR A 32 49.43 37.41 5.91
CA THR A 32 48.71 36.20 5.51
C THR A 32 48.47 35.32 6.73
N VAL A 33 47.24 34.88 6.92
CA VAL A 33 46.87 33.85 7.89
C VAL A 33 46.63 32.56 7.11
N SER A 34 47.45 31.54 7.38
CA SER A 34 47.34 30.20 6.81
C SER A 34 46.79 29.27 7.88
N VAL A 35 45.60 28.72 7.67
CA VAL A 35 44.93 27.84 8.62
C VAL A 35 44.99 26.41 8.13
N THR A 36 45.35 25.47 9.00
CA THR A 36 45.22 24.03 8.77
C THR A 36 44.32 23.45 9.85
N ALA A 37 43.16 22.94 9.47
CA ALA A 37 42.21 22.32 10.40
C ALA A 37 42.19 20.81 10.21
N ALA A 38 42.56 20.07 11.26
CA ALA A 38 42.59 18.61 11.23
C ALA A 38 42.30 18.03 12.62
N LEU A 39 41.46 17.00 12.66
CA LEU A 39 41.07 16.31 13.88
C LEU A 39 41.59 14.87 13.87
N VAL A 40 42.10 14.41 15.01
CA VAL A 40 42.63 13.06 15.23
C VAL A 40 41.51 12.16 15.77
N ALA A 41 41.28 11.02 15.14
CA ALA A 41 40.36 9.97 15.58
C ALA A 41 41.04 9.00 16.58
N GLU A 42 40.26 8.09 17.20
CA GLU A 42 40.74 7.18 18.24
C GLU A 42 41.91 6.27 17.79
N GLU A 43 42.03 5.91 16.51
CA GLU A 43 43.19 5.17 15.98
C GLU A 43 44.34 6.06 15.44
N LEU A 44 44.49 7.29 15.94
CA LEU A 44 45.51 8.26 15.51
C LEU A 44 45.41 8.70 14.02
N HIS A 45 44.32 8.37 13.35
CA HIS A 45 44.06 8.83 11.98
C HIS A 45 43.71 10.32 11.97
N VAL A 46 44.52 11.12 11.28
CA VAL A 46 44.29 12.57 11.07
C VAL A 46 43.25 12.76 9.96
N ARG A 47 42.14 13.43 10.28
CA ARG A 47 41.06 13.77 9.35
C ARG A 47 41.04 15.29 9.11
N PRO A 48 41.25 15.77 7.87
CA PRO A 48 41.13 17.19 7.58
C PRO A 48 39.68 17.66 7.78
N VAL A 49 39.51 18.84 8.35
CA VAL A 49 38.19 19.46 8.51
C VAL A 49 37.86 20.25 7.25
N ALA A 50 37.20 19.58 6.31
CA ALA A 50 36.86 20.15 5.01
C ALA A 50 35.75 21.21 5.09
N LEU A 51 35.85 22.25 4.27
CA LEU A 51 34.81 23.29 4.10
C LEU A 51 34.37 23.99 5.40
N HIS A 52 35.24 24.02 6.41
CA HIS A 52 34.98 24.60 7.72
C HIS A 52 34.88 26.12 7.64
N GLN A 53 33.81 26.70 8.18
CA GLN A 53 33.56 28.13 8.13
C GLN A 53 34.26 28.85 9.29
N LEU A 54 35.12 29.81 8.94
CA LEU A 54 35.96 30.58 9.85
C LEU A 54 35.76 32.07 9.65
N GLU A 55 35.91 32.83 10.72
CA GLU A 55 35.84 34.28 10.71
C GLU A 55 37.02 34.89 11.49
N LEU A 56 37.58 35.97 10.95
CA LEU A 56 38.56 36.81 11.62
C LEU A 56 37.92 38.14 12.00
N MET A 57 37.82 38.40 13.31
CA MET A 57 37.33 39.67 13.85
C MET A 57 38.52 40.51 14.32
N ARG A 58 38.67 41.74 13.84
CA ARG A 58 39.75 42.62 14.30
C ARG A 58 39.49 43.09 15.73
N VAL A 59 40.50 42.98 16.60
CA VAL A 59 40.39 43.43 17.99
C VAL A 59 40.45 44.97 18.03
N GLY A 60 39.42 45.61 18.58
CA GLY A 60 39.28 47.07 18.66
C GLY A 60 38.44 47.70 17.54
N ASP A 61 38.10 46.94 16.49
CA ASP A 61 37.22 47.37 15.40
C ASP A 61 36.29 46.20 15.02
N THR A 62 35.19 46.07 15.77
CA THR A 62 34.23 44.96 15.63
C THR A 62 33.42 45.01 14.33
N ALA A 63 33.53 46.07 13.53
CA ALA A 63 32.85 46.17 12.24
C ALA A 63 33.58 45.41 11.11
N VAL A 64 34.86 45.06 11.31
CA VAL A 64 35.66 44.34 10.31
C VAL A 64 35.72 42.85 10.65
N THR A 65 34.81 42.09 10.04
CA THR A 65 34.79 40.62 10.07
C THR A 65 35.12 40.06 8.69
N ILE A 66 36.10 39.16 8.62
CA ILE A 66 36.52 38.51 7.37
C ILE A 66 36.17 37.03 7.47
N ALA A 67 35.15 36.59 6.73
CA ALA A 67 34.74 35.19 6.65
C ALA A 67 35.47 34.45 5.52
N PHE A 68 35.89 33.21 5.79
CA PHE A 68 36.55 32.33 4.83
C PHE A 68 36.31 30.85 5.20
N ARG A 69 36.71 29.93 4.32
CA ARG A 69 36.52 28.48 4.54
C ARG A 69 37.74 27.67 4.19
N THR A 70 37.91 26.53 4.85
CA THR A 70 38.93 25.53 4.47
C THR A 70 38.58 24.82 3.16
N GLY A 71 39.58 24.36 2.42
CA GLY A 71 39.44 23.46 1.29
C GLY A 71 39.08 22.04 1.73
N LEU A 72 38.97 21.12 0.77
CA LEU A 72 38.73 19.69 1.05
C LEU A 72 39.90 19.03 1.80
N ASP A 73 41.09 19.63 1.73
CA ASP A 73 42.30 19.22 2.45
C ASP A 73 42.39 19.83 3.86
N GLY A 74 41.37 20.58 4.30
CA GLY A 74 41.35 21.24 5.60
C GLY A 74 42.20 22.50 5.69
N LYS A 75 42.75 23.01 4.58
CA LYS A 75 43.62 24.18 4.57
C LYS A 75 42.92 25.43 4.02
N ALA A 76 43.29 26.60 4.53
CA ALA A 76 42.84 27.89 4.01
C ALA A 76 43.94 28.94 4.10
N ARG A 77 43.91 29.93 3.22
CA ARG A 77 44.76 31.12 3.32
C ARG A 77 43.91 32.37 3.18
N GLN A 78 44.10 33.31 4.10
CA GLN A 78 43.40 34.59 4.10
C GLN A 78 44.41 35.72 4.22
N VAL A 79 44.30 36.70 3.32
CA VAL A 79 45.11 37.92 3.36
C VAL A 79 44.38 38.96 4.21
N VAL A 80 45.07 39.54 5.18
CA VAL A 80 44.53 40.50 6.14
C VAL A 80 45.50 41.68 6.34
N ALA A 81 45.02 42.77 6.91
CA ALA A 81 45.90 43.85 7.35
C ALA A 81 46.63 43.45 8.65
N PRO A 82 47.88 43.87 8.87
CA PRO A 82 48.60 43.60 10.12
C PRO A 82 47.83 44.09 11.35
N GLY A 83 47.82 43.30 12.42
CA GLY A 83 47.08 43.62 13.64
C GLY A 83 46.69 42.38 14.45
N SER A 84 45.93 42.60 15.53
CA SER A 84 45.38 41.54 16.38
C SER A 84 43.96 41.19 15.95
N TYR A 85 43.70 39.90 15.84
CA TYR A 85 42.44 39.32 15.41
C TYR A 85 42.00 38.22 16.38
N ARG A 86 40.72 37.91 16.33
CA ARG A 86 40.14 36.72 16.96
C ARG A 86 39.63 35.80 15.86
N LEU A 87 40.23 34.62 15.75
CA LEU A 87 39.84 33.58 14.79
C LEU A 87 38.76 32.71 15.42
N ARG A 88 37.59 32.66 14.79
CA ARG A 88 36.41 31.94 15.28
C ARG A 88 35.87 30.96 14.27
N SER A 89 35.42 29.82 14.75
CA SER A 89 34.56 28.93 13.98
C SER A 89 33.13 29.47 14.00
N VAL A 90 32.57 29.67 12.81
CA VAL A 90 31.16 30.08 12.65
C VAL A 90 30.23 28.94 13.04
N VAL A 91 30.59 27.73 12.62
CA VAL A 91 29.89 26.47 12.91
C VAL A 91 30.90 25.49 13.53
N PRO A 92 30.54 24.69 14.55
CA PRO A 92 31.45 23.68 15.10
C PRO A 92 31.71 22.54 14.11
N ALA A 93 32.95 22.05 14.05
CA ALA A 93 33.31 20.83 13.33
C ALA A 93 32.85 19.59 14.10
N GLN A 94 32.53 18.50 13.39
CA GLN A 94 32.02 17.27 14.02
C GLN A 94 32.92 16.08 13.69
N LEU A 95 33.30 15.31 14.72
CA LEU A 95 34.01 14.04 14.56
C LEU A 95 33.62 13.10 15.71
N LEU A 96 33.18 11.87 15.37
CA LEU A 96 32.85 10.80 16.33
C LEU A 96 31.90 11.24 17.46
N GLY A 97 30.85 12.01 17.12
CA GLY A 97 29.85 12.46 18.11
C GLY A 97 30.31 13.57 19.05
N LYS A 98 31.48 14.15 18.82
CA LYS A 98 31.97 15.36 19.52
C LYS A 98 31.96 16.54 18.56
N THR A 99 31.65 17.72 19.09
CA THR A 99 31.75 18.99 18.38
C THR A 99 33.00 19.74 18.81
N TYR A 100 33.73 20.29 17.84
CA TYR A 100 34.99 21.01 18.01
C TYR A 100 34.79 22.44 17.52
N ARG A 101 34.99 23.42 18.40
CA ARG A 101 34.88 24.84 18.06
C ARG A 101 36.15 25.56 18.46
N TRP A 102 36.71 26.35 17.55
CA TRP A 102 37.90 27.16 17.82
C TRP A 102 37.52 28.63 18.01
N ASP A 103 38.06 29.25 19.06
CA ASP A 103 37.99 30.69 19.33
C ASP A 103 39.35 31.14 19.91
N LEU A 104 40.25 31.60 19.05
CA LEU A 104 41.66 31.85 19.39
C LEU A 104 42.06 33.30 19.08
N PRO A 105 42.77 34.00 19.99
CA PRO A 105 43.41 35.26 19.67
C PRO A 105 44.64 34.99 18.78
N ILE A 106 44.79 35.77 17.71
CA ILE A 106 45.96 35.71 16.83
C ILE A 106 46.49 37.12 16.56
N THR A 107 47.79 37.28 16.40
CA THR A 107 48.42 38.56 16.05
C THR A 107 49.34 38.33 14.87
N VAL A 108 49.19 39.14 13.81
CA VAL A 108 50.00 38.99 12.60
C VAL A 108 50.70 40.30 12.23
N GLY A 109 52.02 40.22 12.06
CA GLY A 109 52.89 41.34 11.72
C GLY A 109 52.92 41.66 10.22
N ARG A 110 53.53 42.79 9.86
CA ARG A 110 53.70 43.23 8.47
C ARG A 110 54.53 42.22 7.68
N GLY A 111 54.03 41.78 6.52
CA GLY A 111 54.71 40.80 5.67
C GLY A 111 54.86 39.41 6.27
N GLN A 112 54.22 39.13 7.41
CA GLN A 112 54.28 37.84 8.06
C GLN A 112 53.21 36.89 7.49
N MET A 113 53.59 35.63 7.34
CA MET A 113 52.65 34.51 7.21
C MET A 113 52.53 33.85 8.58
N LEU A 114 51.36 33.92 9.19
CA LEU A 114 51.05 33.22 10.42
C LEU A 114 50.37 31.90 10.08
N GLU A 115 50.96 30.79 10.51
CA GLU A 115 50.33 29.48 10.42
C GLU A 115 49.56 29.18 11.71
N VAL A 116 48.30 28.75 11.56
CA VAL A 116 47.41 28.42 12.66
C VAL A 116 46.87 27.01 12.46
N GLU A 117 47.16 26.13 13.40
CA GLU A 117 46.65 24.77 13.39
C GLU A 117 45.41 24.66 14.28
N LEU A 118 44.32 24.13 13.74
CA LEU A 118 43.08 23.87 14.47
C LEU A 118 42.97 22.37 14.70
N THR A 119 43.20 21.94 15.94
CA THR A 119 43.31 20.53 16.35
C THR A 119 42.36 20.20 17.50
N ASN A 120 42.29 18.91 17.89
CA ASN A 120 41.47 18.48 19.04
C ASN A 120 41.88 19.17 20.34
N VAL A 121 43.15 19.57 20.48
CA VAL A 121 43.75 20.07 21.73
C VAL A 121 43.39 21.52 22.00
N ASN A 122 43.25 22.33 20.96
CA ASN A 122 42.90 23.75 21.07
C ASN A 122 41.45 24.05 20.70
N ALA A 123 40.65 23.01 20.47
CA ALA A 123 39.21 23.12 20.31
C ALA A 123 38.53 23.16 21.68
N VAL A 124 37.47 23.96 21.80
CA VAL A 124 36.43 23.74 22.80
C VAL A 124 35.64 22.52 22.33
N VAL A 125 35.75 21.43 23.10
CA VAL A 125 35.12 20.15 22.79
C VAL A 125 33.88 20.00 23.65
N ASP A 126 32.72 20.08 23.00
CA ASP A 126 31.45 19.73 23.63
C ASP A 126 31.06 18.33 23.16
N SER A 127 30.70 17.45 24.10
CA SER A 127 30.01 16.21 23.74
C SER A 127 28.66 16.59 23.17
N VAL A 128 28.37 16.19 21.93
CA VAL A 128 27.04 16.39 21.38
C VAL A 128 26.10 15.63 22.30
N ARG A 129 25.19 16.33 22.98
CA ARG A 129 23.93 15.73 23.39
C ARG A 129 23.37 15.20 22.08
N VAL A 130 23.46 13.88 21.88
CA VAL A 130 22.87 13.22 20.73
C VAL A 130 21.42 13.67 20.73
N VAL A 131 21.07 14.66 19.92
CA VAL A 131 19.68 14.87 19.54
C VAL A 131 19.37 13.57 18.85
N PRO A 132 18.50 12.71 19.43
CA PRO A 132 18.28 11.41 18.87
C PRO A 132 17.89 11.60 17.41
N ARG A 133 18.71 10.98 16.56
CA ARG A 133 18.45 10.63 15.17
C ARG A 133 16.96 10.74 14.87
N VAL A 134 16.54 11.79 14.16
CA VAL A 134 15.14 12.06 13.75
C VAL A 134 14.16 11.52 14.78
N ALA A 135 13.80 12.31 15.81
CA ALA A 135 12.81 11.95 16.84
C ALA A 135 11.85 10.92 16.25
N ALA A 136 11.96 9.66 16.72
CA ALA A 136 11.33 8.50 16.09
C ALA A 136 9.95 8.93 15.64
N ARG A 137 9.73 8.99 14.31
CA ARG A 137 8.57 9.63 13.69
C ARG A 137 7.36 9.37 14.58
N GLU A 138 6.84 10.42 15.23
CA GLU A 138 5.78 10.26 16.22
C GLU A 138 4.70 9.42 15.55
N ILE A 139 4.51 8.20 16.06
CA ILE A 139 3.67 7.23 15.37
C ILE A 139 2.27 7.81 15.44
N ALA A 140 1.73 8.20 14.28
CA ALA A 140 0.39 8.73 14.19
C ALA A 140 -0.57 7.76 14.93
N PRO A 141 -1.51 8.26 15.74
CA PRO A 141 -2.40 7.41 16.55
C PRO A 141 -3.03 6.26 15.75
N GLU A 142 -3.35 6.51 14.47
CA GLU A 142 -3.90 5.54 13.54
C GLU A 142 -2.95 4.36 13.26
N ILE A 143 -1.65 4.64 13.14
CA ILE A 143 -0.62 3.61 12.93
C ILE A 143 -0.44 2.79 14.21
N ALA A 144 -0.53 3.41 15.38
CA ALA A 144 -0.45 2.71 16.66
C ALA A 144 -1.63 1.72 16.81
N VAL A 145 -2.86 2.19 16.57
CA VAL A 145 -4.06 1.35 16.57
C VAL A 145 -3.96 0.24 15.53
N TYR A 146 -3.56 0.56 14.30
CA TYR A 146 -3.40 -0.44 13.24
C TYR A 146 -2.38 -1.53 13.64
N ASN A 147 -1.22 -1.16 14.17
CA ASN A 147 -0.22 -2.14 14.60
C ASN A 147 -0.70 -3.04 15.73
N GLN A 148 -1.56 -2.52 16.61
CA GLN A 148 -2.19 -3.29 17.68
C GLN A 148 -3.20 -4.31 17.14
N VAL A 149 -4.02 -3.96 16.16
CA VAL A 149 -5.16 -4.79 15.72
C VAL A 149 -4.90 -5.64 14.48
N LYS A 150 -3.93 -5.28 13.62
CA LYS A 150 -3.78 -5.85 12.26
C LYS A 150 -3.69 -7.37 12.21
N ARG A 151 -3.11 -8.00 13.24
CA ARG A 151 -3.01 -9.47 13.33
C ARG A 151 -4.36 -10.13 13.67
N GLY A 152 -5.28 -9.40 14.27
CA GLY A 152 -6.62 -9.85 14.61
C GLY A 152 -7.62 -9.69 13.47
N VAL A 153 -7.22 -9.04 12.38
CA VAL A 153 -8.00 -8.91 11.15
C VAL A 153 -7.55 -9.97 10.15
N VAL A 154 -8.52 -10.69 9.60
CA VAL A 154 -8.31 -11.88 8.78
C VAL A 154 -9.02 -11.75 7.44
N ARG A 155 -8.59 -12.53 6.45
CA ARG A 155 -9.30 -12.65 5.18
C ARG A 155 -10.31 -13.79 5.25
N VAL A 156 -11.55 -13.52 4.86
CA VAL A 156 -12.63 -14.51 4.77
C VAL A 156 -12.86 -14.83 3.29
N GLU A 157 -12.90 -16.10 2.94
CA GLU A 157 -13.16 -16.59 1.58
C GLU A 157 -14.28 -17.63 1.59
N ALA A 158 -15.36 -17.35 0.87
CA ALA A 158 -16.52 -18.23 0.72
C ALA A 158 -16.80 -18.45 -0.78
N GLY A 159 -16.37 -19.60 -1.30
CA GLY A 159 -16.43 -19.89 -2.73
C GLY A 159 -15.59 -18.88 -3.53
N LEU A 160 -16.28 -18.03 -4.30
CA LEU A 160 -15.69 -16.98 -5.13
C LEU A 160 -15.71 -15.59 -4.46
N LYS A 161 -16.49 -15.45 -3.38
CA LYS A 161 -16.55 -14.21 -2.61
C LYS A 161 -15.44 -14.19 -1.59
N HIS A 162 -14.93 -13.00 -1.35
CA HIS A 162 -13.92 -12.76 -0.33
C HIS A 162 -14.16 -11.39 0.31
N GLY A 163 -13.66 -11.26 1.52
CA GLY A 163 -13.71 -10.04 2.31
C GLY A 163 -12.79 -10.17 3.50
N SER A 164 -13.04 -9.31 4.48
CA SER A 164 -12.33 -9.26 5.75
C SER A 164 -13.21 -9.79 6.88
N GLY A 165 -12.57 -10.12 7.98
CA GLY A 165 -13.21 -10.39 9.25
C GLY A 165 -12.25 -10.07 10.39
N PHE A 166 -12.72 -10.14 11.64
CA PHE A 166 -11.87 -9.89 12.79
C PHE A 166 -12.29 -10.68 14.03
N PHE A 167 -11.31 -11.03 14.86
CA PHE A 167 -11.58 -11.70 16.14
C PHE A 167 -12.16 -10.73 17.17
N ILE A 168 -13.08 -11.21 18.01
CA ILE A 168 -13.70 -10.43 19.09
C ILE A 168 -13.50 -11.06 20.46
N ASP A 169 -13.44 -10.21 21.48
CA ASP A 169 -13.19 -10.58 22.87
C ASP A 169 -14.46 -10.99 23.62
N THR A 170 -15.18 -12.00 23.13
CA THR A 170 -16.42 -12.48 23.79
C THR A 170 -16.47 -14.00 23.95
N LEU A 171 -16.28 -14.74 22.87
CA LEU A 171 -16.30 -16.19 22.86
C LEU A 171 -15.10 -16.67 22.03
N GLY A 172 -14.25 -17.49 22.64
CA GLY A 172 -12.95 -17.87 22.05
C GLY A 172 -13.09 -18.39 20.61
N GLY A 173 -12.34 -17.77 19.68
CA GLY A 173 -12.31 -18.16 18.28
C GLY A 173 -13.48 -17.66 17.43
N LEU A 174 -14.31 -16.73 17.92
CA LEU A 174 -15.31 -16.05 17.08
C LEU A 174 -14.66 -14.98 16.19
N VAL A 175 -15.08 -14.97 14.92
CA VAL A 175 -14.71 -13.97 13.92
C VAL A 175 -15.99 -13.33 13.40
N VAL A 176 -16.02 -11.99 13.38
CA VAL A 176 -17.11 -11.19 12.79
C VAL A 176 -16.78 -10.90 11.33
N THR A 177 -17.79 -10.94 10.46
CA THR A 177 -17.70 -10.52 9.05
C THR A 177 -19.11 -10.13 8.54
N ASN A 178 -19.25 -9.81 7.26
CA ASN A 178 -20.56 -9.58 6.65
C ASN A 178 -21.23 -10.89 6.19
N ASP A 179 -22.56 -10.88 6.14
CA ASP A 179 -23.33 -12.00 5.60
C ASP A 179 -23.08 -12.17 4.09
N HIS A 180 -23.03 -11.07 3.34
CA HIS A 180 -22.79 -11.15 1.90
C HIS A 180 -21.40 -11.73 1.55
N VAL A 181 -20.42 -11.62 2.45
CA VAL A 181 -19.07 -12.19 2.31
C VAL A 181 -19.10 -13.71 2.43
N VAL A 182 -19.91 -14.26 3.34
CA VAL A 182 -20.01 -15.72 3.54
C VAL A 182 -20.87 -16.42 2.49
N ALA A 183 -21.56 -15.67 1.62
CA ALA A 183 -22.21 -16.18 0.40
C ALA A 183 -23.21 -17.33 0.61
N GLY A 184 -23.81 -17.45 1.80
CA GLY A 184 -24.71 -18.56 2.12
C GLY A 184 -24.02 -19.89 2.48
N GLU A 185 -22.69 -19.94 2.47
CA GLU A 185 -21.90 -21.13 2.80
C GLU A 185 -22.05 -21.52 4.28
N ARG A 186 -21.92 -22.82 4.57
CA ARG A 186 -21.87 -23.36 5.95
C ARG A 186 -20.46 -23.37 6.52
N THR A 187 -19.48 -23.52 5.64
CA THR A 187 -18.06 -23.55 5.98
C THR A 187 -17.34 -22.62 5.03
N VAL A 188 -16.54 -21.72 5.59
CA VAL A 188 -15.72 -20.77 4.84
C VAL A 188 -14.26 -21.00 5.17
N SER A 189 -13.38 -20.37 4.41
CA SER A 189 -11.97 -20.35 4.72
C SER A 189 -11.59 -19.01 5.33
N VAL A 190 -10.78 -19.07 6.39
CA VAL A 190 -10.17 -17.90 7.03
C VAL A 190 -8.66 -17.96 6.80
N ALA A 191 -8.10 -16.97 6.13
CA ALA A 191 -6.66 -16.82 5.97
C ALA A 191 -6.16 -15.74 6.94
N LEU A 192 -5.19 -16.10 7.77
CA LEU A 192 -4.53 -15.18 8.71
C LEU A 192 -3.44 -14.37 8.02
N ASP A 193 -2.80 -14.99 7.02
CA ASP A 193 -1.79 -14.39 6.15
C ASP A 193 -1.66 -15.22 4.85
N THR A 194 -0.58 -15.03 4.11
CA THR A 194 -0.33 -15.72 2.84
C THR A 194 -0.05 -17.23 2.98
N SER A 195 0.38 -17.70 4.16
CA SER A 195 0.79 -19.09 4.40
C SER A 195 -0.09 -19.85 5.39
N ARG A 196 -0.93 -19.16 6.15
CA ARG A 196 -1.82 -19.75 7.16
C ARG A 196 -3.28 -19.56 6.79
N ARG A 197 -3.92 -20.67 6.44
CA ARG A 197 -5.32 -20.74 6.01
C ARG A 197 -6.02 -21.88 6.72
N PHE A 198 -7.23 -21.65 7.21
CA PHE A 198 -7.97 -22.61 8.03
C PHE A 198 -9.46 -22.64 7.68
N ALA A 199 -10.12 -23.77 7.89
CA ALA A 199 -11.56 -23.86 7.77
C ALA A 199 -12.26 -23.24 9.00
N ALA A 200 -13.30 -22.44 8.77
CA ALA A 200 -14.16 -21.88 9.81
C ALA A 200 -15.63 -22.23 9.53
N GLN A 201 -16.39 -22.48 10.59
CA GLN A 201 -17.82 -22.76 10.49
C GLN A 201 -18.62 -21.46 10.60
N VAL A 202 -19.66 -21.30 9.79
CA VAL A 202 -20.60 -20.19 9.95
C VAL A 202 -21.60 -20.57 11.05
N VAL A 203 -21.61 -19.82 12.15
CA VAL A 203 -22.43 -20.11 13.34
C VAL A 203 -23.79 -19.43 13.25
N VAL A 204 -23.79 -18.13 12.98
CA VAL A 204 -24.99 -17.29 12.91
C VAL A 204 -24.83 -16.35 11.73
N ARG A 205 -25.94 -16.11 11.04
CA ARG A 205 -26.05 -15.09 10.00
C ARG A 205 -27.28 -14.23 10.28
N ASP A 206 -27.17 -12.97 9.90
CA ASP A 206 -28.26 -12.02 9.91
C ASP A 206 -28.28 -11.29 8.57
N HIS A 207 -29.20 -11.71 7.70
CA HIS A 207 -29.34 -11.15 6.36
C HIS A 207 -29.81 -9.69 6.39
N ASP A 208 -30.59 -9.29 7.40
CA ASP A 208 -31.15 -7.94 7.50
C ASP A 208 -30.10 -6.93 7.99
N ALA A 209 -29.21 -7.36 8.89
CA ALA A 209 -28.11 -6.56 9.39
C ALA A 209 -26.83 -6.69 8.52
N ASP A 210 -26.80 -7.63 7.57
CA ASP A 210 -25.63 -8.01 6.78
C ASP A 210 -24.40 -8.38 7.65
N LEU A 211 -24.63 -9.20 8.68
CA LEU A 211 -23.60 -9.65 9.61
C LEU A 211 -23.57 -11.17 9.72
N ALA A 212 -22.38 -11.74 9.87
CA ALA A 212 -22.17 -13.15 10.14
C ALA A 212 -21.10 -13.38 11.22
N LEU A 213 -21.31 -14.44 12.01
CA LEU A 213 -20.37 -14.93 13.01
C LEU A 213 -19.80 -16.26 12.54
N LEU A 214 -18.48 -16.32 12.47
CA LEU A 214 -17.72 -17.52 12.17
C LEU A 214 -17.08 -18.07 13.44
N ARG A 215 -16.92 -19.39 13.50
CA ARG A 215 -16.13 -20.07 14.53
C ARG A 215 -14.91 -20.71 13.91
N LEU A 216 -13.75 -20.22 14.32
CA LEU A 216 -12.45 -20.78 14.01
C LEU A 216 -11.87 -21.44 15.27
N SER A 217 -10.98 -22.42 15.09
CA SER A 217 -10.23 -22.96 16.23
C SER A 217 -9.38 -21.87 16.86
N ALA A 218 -9.47 -21.66 18.17
CA ALA A 218 -8.62 -20.69 18.88
C ALA A 218 -7.12 -21.02 18.75
N LEU A 219 -6.78 -22.29 18.51
CA LEU A 219 -5.41 -22.73 18.25
C LEU A 219 -4.88 -22.31 16.87
N ALA A 220 -5.74 -21.85 15.95
CA ALA A 220 -5.31 -21.37 14.64
C ALA A 220 -4.47 -20.08 14.75
N CYS A 221 -4.77 -19.26 15.76
CA CYS A 221 -4.02 -18.04 16.02
C CYS A 221 -4.00 -17.71 17.52
N PRO A 222 -3.14 -18.38 18.32
CA PRO A 222 -3.05 -18.13 19.76
C PRO A 222 -2.61 -16.70 20.08
N ASP A 223 -1.85 -16.05 19.18
CA ASP A 223 -1.32 -14.70 19.35
C ASP A 223 -2.15 -13.62 18.63
N CYS A 224 -3.31 -13.96 18.08
CA CYS A 224 -4.16 -12.97 17.42
C CYS A 224 -4.83 -12.07 18.47
N PRO A 225 -4.73 -10.74 18.36
CA PRO A 225 -5.46 -9.84 19.23
C PRO A 225 -6.95 -9.99 18.99
N HIS A 226 -7.71 -10.10 20.08
CA HIS A 226 -9.16 -10.02 20.06
C HIS A 226 -9.56 -8.54 20.17
N LEU A 227 -10.33 -8.06 19.21
CA LEU A 227 -10.73 -6.67 19.18
C LEU A 227 -11.89 -6.45 20.15
N ARG A 228 -11.79 -5.34 20.90
CA ARG A 228 -12.80 -4.92 21.85
C ARG A 228 -13.95 -4.24 21.11
N ILE A 229 -15.18 -4.55 21.49
CA ILE A 229 -16.37 -3.87 20.97
C ILE A 229 -16.61 -2.60 21.78
N ALA A 230 -16.76 -1.46 21.10
CA ALA A 230 -17.09 -0.20 21.73
C ALA A 230 -18.48 -0.28 22.38
N ARG A 231 -18.63 0.38 23.53
CA ARG A 231 -19.91 0.48 24.25
C ARG A 231 -20.47 1.89 24.11
N GLN A 232 -21.77 2.01 24.34
CA GLN A 232 -22.40 3.32 24.45
C GLN A 232 -21.77 4.11 25.59
N ASP A 233 -21.45 5.37 25.34
CA ASP A 233 -20.99 6.32 26.33
C ASP A 233 -22.16 6.87 27.18
N SER A 234 -21.88 7.86 28.03
CA SER A 234 -22.90 8.51 28.87
C SER A 234 -24.00 9.23 28.09
N THR A 235 -23.78 9.52 26.80
CA THR A 235 -24.76 10.14 25.90
C THR A 235 -25.60 9.11 25.16
N GLY A 236 -25.28 7.81 25.30
CA GLY A 236 -25.91 6.72 24.56
C GLY A 236 -25.32 6.50 23.16
N ALA A 237 -24.25 7.22 22.79
CA ALA A 237 -23.60 7.10 21.50
C ALA A 237 -22.42 6.12 21.55
N ILE A 238 -22.20 5.36 20.46
CA ILE A 238 -21.01 4.52 20.27
C ILE A 238 -19.91 5.29 19.52
N VAL A 239 -20.35 6.15 18.60
CA VAL A 239 -19.52 7.01 17.76
C VAL A 239 -20.37 8.24 17.44
N VAL A 240 -19.73 9.41 17.33
CA VAL A 240 -20.42 10.67 17.01
C VAL A 240 -19.94 11.26 15.68
N PRO A 241 -20.77 12.05 14.98
CA PRO A 241 -20.32 12.77 13.78
C PRO A 241 -19.09 13.65 14.07
N GLY A 242 -18.10 13.60 13.18
CA GLY A 242 -16.79 14.26 13.31
C GLY A 242 -15.72 13.43 14.03
N GLU A 243 -16.07 12.30 14.65
CA GLU A 243 -15.12 11.44 15.34
C GLU A 243 -14.16 10.76 14.37
N ARG A 244 -12.86 10.74 14.72
CA ARG A 244 -11.80 10.08 13.94
C ARG A 244 -11.98 8.56 14.01
N ILE A 245 -12.05 7.94 12.84
CA ILE A 245 -12.25 6.50 12.68
C ILE A 245 -11.22 5.90 11.72
N ILE A 246 -10.97 4.61 11.89
CA ILE A 246 -9.95 3.85 11.17
C ILE A 246 -10.59 2.57 10.66
N ALA A 247 -10.60 2.36 9.34
CA ALA A 247 -10.97 1.09 8.74
C ALA A 247 -9.72 0.24 8.54
N VAL A 248 -9.79 -1.01 8.97
CA VAL A 248 -8.76 -2.01 8.69
C VAL A 248 -9.39 -3.11 7.84
N GLY A 249 -8.71 -3.50 6.78
CA GLY A 249 -9.18 -4.53 5.87
C GLY A 249 -8.04 -5.40 5.37
N PHE A 250 -8.38 -6.49 4.70
CA PHE A 250 -7.46 -7.43 4.08
C PHE A 250 -7.78 -7.52 2.58
N PRO A 251 -7.45 -6.48 1.79
CA PRO A 251 -7.69 -6.51 0.36
C PRO A 251 -6.83 -7.60 -0.31
N LEU A 252 -7.25 -8.00 -1.51
CA LEU A 252 -6.65 -9.08 -2.30
C LEU A 252 -5.11 -9.01 -2.35
N SER A 253 -4.47 -10.20 -2.32
CA SER A 253 -3.02 -10.48 -2.44
C SER A 253 -2.02 -9.72 -1.52
N GLN A 254 -2.46 -8.78 -0.68
CA GLN A 254 -1.57 -7.93 0.13
C GLN A 254 -1.69 -8.20 1.65
N GLN A 255 -0.79 -7.57 2.43
CA GLN A 255 -0.96 -7.46 3.88
C GLN A 255 -2.18 -6.57 4.19
N SER A 256 -2.75 -6.68 5.40
CA SER A 256 -3.89 -5.85 5.82
C SER A 256 -3.64 -4.36 5.54
N THR A 257 -4.61 -3.65 4.98
CA THR A 257 -4.54 -2.21 4.74
C THR A 257 -5.24 -1.42 5.84
N VAL A 258 -4.86 -0.16 5.97
CA VAL A 258 -5.47 0.80 6.88
C VAL A 258 -5.85 2.06 6.11
N THR A 259 -7.07 2.53 6.33
CA THR A 259 -7.57 3.82 5.87
C THR A 259 -8.18 4.56 7.06
N SER A 260 -8.12 5.88 7.06
CA SER A 260 -8.66 6.70 8.16
C SER A 260 -9.39 7.92 7.61
N GLY A 261 -10.35 8.40 8.39
CA GLY A 261 -11.30 9.44 8.04
C GLY A 261 -12.11 9.84 9.27
N ILE A 262 -13.28 10.42 9.08
CA ILE A 262 -14.22 10.78 10.15
C ILE A 262 -15.57 10.11 9.92
N ALA A 263 -16.30 9.87 11.01
CA ALA A 263 -17.71 9.56 10.92
C ALA A 263 -18.46 10.81 10.44
N SER A 264 -18.89 10.84 9.18
CA SER A 264 -19.60 11.99 8.61
C SER A 264 -21.04 12.08 9.12
N SER A 265 -21.70 10.94 9.32
CA SER A 265 -23.06 10.85 9.87
C SER A 265 -23.28 9.49 10.51
N VAL A 266 -24.05 9.45 11.59
CA VAL A 266 -24.39 8.22 12.31
C VAL A 266 -25.91 8.10 12.31
N ARG A 267 -26.43 7.00 11.76
CA ARG A 267 -27.85 6.64 11.74
C ARG A 267 -28.07 5.40 12.59
N ASP A 268 -29.34 5.01 12.79
CA ASP A 268 -29.72 3.90 13.70
C ASP A 268 -28.91 2.61 13.53
N ARG A 269 -28.57 2.25 12.27
CA ARG A 269 -27.86 0.99 11.95
C ARG A 269 -26.57 1.19 11.16
N VAL A 270 -26.31 2.37 10.62
CA VAL A 270 -25.20 2.62 9.68
C VAL A 270 -24.43 3.89 10.03
N ILE A 271 -23.10 3.80 10.00
CA ILE A 271 -22.15 4.91 10.03
C ILE A 271 -21.79 5.24 8.58
N ILE A 272 -21.96 6.50 8.21
CA ILE A 272 -21.50 7.05 6.94
C ILE A 272 -20.21 7.82 7.20
N SER A 273 -19.20 7.61 6.37
CA SER A 273 -17.86 8.16 6.54
C SER A 273 -17.19 8.51 5.22
N ASP A 274 -16.15 9.35 5.30
CA ASP A 274 -15.23 9.66 4.21
C ASP A 274 -14.02 8.70 4.15
N VAL A 275 -14.02 7.67 5.01
CA VAL A 275 -13.00 6.62 5.00
C VAL A 275 -13.10 5.86 3.68
N ASN A 276 -11.96 5.62 3.02
CA ASN A 276 -11.96 4.80 1.81
C ASN A 276 -12.13 3.31 2.17
N ILE A 277 -13.25 2.71 1.77
CA ILE A 277 -13.55 1.28 1.88
C ILE A 277 -13.46 0.66 0.47
N ASN A 278 -12.41 -0.11 0.21
CA ASN A 278 -12.19 -0.79 -1.07
C ASN A 278 -12.73 -2.23 -1.05
N PRO A 279 -13.02 -2.83 -2.22
CA PRO A 279 -13.31 -4.27 -2.32
C PRO A 279 -12.28 -5.12 -1.57
N GLY A 280 -12.77 -6.06 -0.75
CA GLY A 280 -11.95 -6.89 0.14
C GLY A 280 -11.84 -6.37 1.58
N SER A 281 -12.11 -5.08 1.84
CA SER A 281 -12.21 -4.55 3.22
C SER A 281 -13.58 -4.75 3.88
N SER A 282 -14.62 -5.06 3.10
CA SER A 282 -15.95 -5.44 3.61
C SER A 282 -15.85 -6.62 4.59
N GLY A 283 -16.49 -6.48 5.74
CA GLY A 283 -16.45 -7.41 6.87
C GLY A 283 -15.33 -7.10 7.88
N GLY A 284 -14.40 -6.20 7.53
CA GLY A 284 -13.34 -5.74 8.43
C GLY A 284 -13.85 -4.74 9.48
N PRO A 285 -13.08 -4.48 10.54
CA PRO A 285 -13.49 -3.58 11.60
C PRO A 285 -13.35 -2.10 11.20
N LEU A 286 -14.30 -1.29 11.67
CA LEU A 286 -14.17 0.15 11.80
C LEU A 286 -13.90 0.49 13.27
N LEU A 287 -12.83 1.22 13.53
CA LEU A 287 -12.27 1.43 14.87
C LEU A 287 -12.25 2.92 15.24
N ASN A 288 -12.44 3.23 16.52
CA ASN A 288 -12.08 4.53 17.07
C ASN A 288 -10.57 4.61 17.41
N LEU A 289 -10.08 5.77 17.84
CA LEU A 289 -8.67 5.96 18.23
C LEU A 289 -8.26 5.18 19.50
N ALA A 290 -9.20 4.62 20.26
CA ALA A 290 -8.92 3.72 21.37
C ALA A 290 -8.72 2.25 20.91
N GLY A 291 -8.87 1.98 19.61
CA GLY A 291 -8.78 0.63 19.06
C GLY A 291 -10.01 -0.24 19.35
N GLU A 292 -11.14 0.38 19.72
CA GLU A 292 -12.42 -0.31 19.91
C GLU A 292 -13.24 -0.29 18.62
N VAL A 293 -13.89 -1.41 18.32
CA VAL A 293 -14.72 -1.59 17.13
C VAL A 293 -16.02 -0.82 17.32
N VAL A 294 -16.24 0.19 16.48
CA VAL A 294 -17.49 0.98 16.42
C VAL A 294 -18.41 0.53 15.30
N GLY A 295 -17.89 -0.19 14.29
CA GLY A 295 -18.69 -0.77 13.21
C GLY A 295 -17.98 -1.85 12.39
N VAL A 296 -18.71 -2.38 11.41
CA VAL A 296 -18.23 -3.38 10.43
C VAL A 296 -18.32 -2.77 9.03
N ASN A 297 -17.18 -2.66 8.36
CA ASN A 297 -17.07 -2.09 7.01
C ASN A 297 -17.96 -2.89 6.04
N THR A 298 -18.79 -2.24 5.22
CA THR A 298 -19.71 -2.97 4.32
C THR A 298 -19.64 -2.53 2.86
N PHE A 299 -19.95 -1.26 2.57
CA PHE A 299 -20.08 -0.76 1.20
C PHE A 299 -19.35 0.57 1.02
N SER A 300 -19.02 0.87 -0.23
CA SER A 300 -18.58 2.19 -0.68
C SER A 300 -19.39 2.54 -1.92
N GLU A 301 -19.97 3.73 -1.95
CA GLU A 301 -20.68 4.26 -3.10
C GLU A 301 -19.84 5.39 -3.71
N GLN A 302 -19.41 5.22 -4.95
CA GLN A 302 -18.75 6.29 -5.70
C GLN A 302 -19.79 7.27 -6.22
N GLY A 303 -19.62 8.55 -5.93
CA GLY A 303 -20.45 9.59 -6.53
C GLY A 303 -20.14 9.73 -8.01
N GLU A 304 -21.16 9.84 -8.85
CA GLU A 304 -21.03 10.00 -10.31
C GLU A 304 -20.17 11.23 -10.69
N HIS A 305 -20.08 12.24 -9.81
CA HIS A 305 -19.32 13.49 -10.01
C HIS A 305 -18.67 14.06 -8.72
N GLY A 306 -18.35 13.23 -7.71
CA GLY A 306 -17.81 13.72 -6.42
C GLY A 306 -17.14 12.65 -5.56
N PRO A 307 -16.51 13.02 -4.41
CA PRO A 307 -15.90 12.06 -3.51
C PRO A 307 -16.96 11.07 -3.00
N GLY A 308 -16.66 9.77 -3.12
CA GLY A 308 -17.55 8.70 -2.67
C GLY A 308 -17.77 8.71 -1.16
N VAL A 309 -18.85 8.07 -0.71
CA VAL A 309 -19.18 7.87 0.70
C VAL A 309 -19.15 6.39 1.03
N SER A 310 -18.59 6.07 2.19
CA SER A 310 -18.48 4.69 2.67
C SER A 310 -19.41 4.44 3.84
N GLY A 311 -20.02 3.24 3.85
CA GLY A 311 -20.93 2.78 4.88
C GLY A 311 -20.33 1.65 5.73
N SER A 312 -20.58 1.72 7.04
CA SER A 312 -20.27 0.66 7.99
C SER A 312 -21.48 0.35 8.86
N ILE A 313 -21.74 -0.91 9.15
CA ILE A 313 -22.83 -1.33 10.05
C ILE A 313 -22.42 -0.99 11.49
N LEU A 314 -23.28 -0.33 12.27
CA LEU A 314 -22.98 -0.02 13.68
C LEU A 314 -22.76 -1.32 14.47
N ILE A 315 -21.77 -1.33 15.36
CA ILE A 315 -21.39 -2.53 16.10
C ILE A 315 -22.48 -3.03 17.06
N ASN A 316 -23.42 -2.18 17.49
CA ASN A 316 -24.55 -2.59 18.33
C ASN A 316 -25.47 -3.61 17.65
N GLN A 317 -25.51 -3.64 16.31
CA GLN A 317 -26.27 -4.63 15.54
C GLN A 317 -25.73 -6.06 15.76
N LEU A 318 -24.53 -6.22 16.32
CA LEU A 318 -23.93 -7.51 16.62
C LEU A 318 -24.52 -8.19 17.86
N ALA A 319 -25.11 -7.45 18.80
CA ALA A 319 -25.55 -7.99 20.09
C ALA A 319 -26.60 -9.13 19.98
N PRO A 320 -27.64 -9.03 19.11
CA PRO A 320 -28.58 -10.13 18.90
C PRO A 320 -27.91 -11.38 18.31
N LEU A 321 -26.88 -11.22 17.48
CA LEU A 321 -26.13 -12.34 16.90
C LEU A 321 -25.28 -13.04 17.96
N LEU A 322 -24.63 -12.29 18.85
CA LEU A 322 -23.83 -12.87 19.95
C LEU A 322 -24.69 -13.71 20.90
N THR A 323 -25.90 -13.25 21.19
CA THR A 323 -26.86 -14.00 22.02
C THR A 323 -27.22 -15.34 21.37
N ARG A 324 -27.56 -15.33 20.07
CA ARG A 324 -27.85 -16.57 19.31
C ARG A 324 -26.61 -17.47 19.15
N ALA A 325 -25.43 -16.87 19.05
CA ALA A 325 -24.17 -17.61 18.92
C ALA A 325 -23.82 -18.37 20.20
N ALA A 326 -24.05 -17.80 21.39
CA ALA A 326 -23.78 -18.49 22.66
C ALA A 326 -24.50 -19.86 22.75
N ASP A 327 -25.78 -19.90 22.35
CA ASP A 327 -26.58 -21.13 22.33
C ASP A 327 -26.12 -22.14 21.27
N THR A 328 -25.56 -21.65 20.17
CA THR A 328 -25.13 -22.48 19.03
C THR A 328 -23.73 -23.03 19.25
N VAL A 329 -22.80 -22.18 19.72
CA VAL A 329 -21.40 -22.52 20.03
C VAL A 329 -21.30 -23.60 21.11
N SER A 330 -22.20 -23.60 22.10
CA SER A 330 -22.25 -24.63 23.14
C SER A 330 -22.68 -26.01 22.62
N LYS A 331 -23.42 -26.06 21.51
CA LYS A 331 -23.94 -27.29 20.89
C LYS A 331 -23.08 -27.82 19.75
N LEU A 332 -22.28 -26.96 19.12
CA LEU A 332 -21.40 -27.34 18.02
C LEU A 332 -20.12 -27.99 18.54
N PRO A 333 -19.61 -29.04 17.87
CA PRO A 333 -18.32 -29.63 18.21
C PRO A 333 -17.20 -28.59 18.09
N LEU A 334 -16.12 -28.78 18.85
CA LEU A 334 -14.95 -27.91 18.75
C LEU A 334 -14.43 -27.90 17.31
N PRO A 335 -14.07 -26.73 16.76
CA PRO A 335 -13.50 -26.65 15.43
C PRO A 335 -12.18 -27.42 15.39
N VAL A 336 -12.05 -28.35 14.46
CA VAL A 336 -10.78 -29.02 14.19
C VAL A 336 -9.83 -28.02 13.55
N LEU A 337 -8.58 -27.97 14.02
CA LEU A 337 -7.52 -27.17 13.40
C LEU A 337 -7.12 -27.83 12.06
N SER A 338 -7.90 -27.57 11.02
CA SER A 338 -7.62 -28.06 9.68
C SER A 338 -6.98 -26.92 8.88
N ALA A 339 -5.65 -27.00 8.73
CA ALA A 339 -4.93 -26.13 7.81
C ALA A 339 -5.35 -26.49 6.38
N LEU A 340 -5.83 -25.50 5.65
CA LEU A 340 -6.15 -25.61 4.24
C LEU A 340 -4.88 -25.31 3.42
N PRO A 341 -4.70 -25.93 2.25
CA PRO A 341 -3.57 -25.64 1.39
C PRO A 341 -3.54 -24.16 1.02
N THR A 342 -2.35 -23.56 1.12
CA THR A 342 -2.11 -22.19 0.66
C THR A 342 -1.55 -22.21 -0.74
N LEU A 343 -2.01 -21.28 -1.58
CA LEU A 343 -1.58 -21.18 -2.97
C LEU A 343 -0.25 -20.41 -3.10
N SER A 344 0.65 -20.59 -2.14
CA SER A 344 2.01 -20.03 -2.16
C SER A 344 2.89 -20.90 -3.05
N GLY A 345 2.57 -20.95 -4.34
CA GLY A 345 3.44 -21.48 -5.39
C GLY A 345 4.12 -20.33 -6.13
N PRO A 346 5.24 -20.57 -6.83
CA PRO A 346 5.74 -19.59 -7.79
C PRO A 346 4.62 -19.25 -8.77
N ALA A 347 4.44 -17.95 -9.06
CA ALA A 347 3.55 -17.52 -10.13
C ALA A 347 3.96 -18.27 -11.41
N TYR A 348 2.98 -18.72 -12.20
CA TYR A 348 3.27 -19.42 -13.44
C TYR A 348 4.23 -18.58 -14.31
N PRO A 349 5.31 -19.17 -14.83
CA PRO A 349 6.26 -18.46 -15.69
C PRO A 349 5.54 -17.91 -16.92
N LEU A 350 5.49 -16.58 -16.99
CA LEU A 350 4.73 -15.81 -17.98
C LEU A 350 5.12 -16.16 -19.41
N THR A 351 6.42 -16.38 -19.64
CA THR A 351 6.99 -16.77 -20.92
C THR A 351 6.45 -18.12 -21.40
N GLU A 352 6.30 -19.08 -20.51
CA GLU A 352 5.85 -20.43 -20.85
C GLU A 352 4.33 -20.48 -21.05
N LEU A 353 3.56 -19.74 -20.24
CA LEU A 353 2.14 -19.55 -20.46
C LEU A 353 1.84 -18.89 -21.80
N ARG A 354 2.61 -17.84 -22.15
CA ARG A 354 2.46 -17.14 -23.43
C ARG A 354 2.81 -18.04 -24.60
N ALA A 355 3.92 -18.78 -24.52
CA ALA A 355 4.31 -19.74 -25.55
C ALA A 355 3.24 -20.84 -25.74
N ALA A 356 2.68 -21.37 -24.65
CA ALA A 356 1.60 -22.34 -24.71
C ALA A 356 0.33 -21.75 -25.35
N ALA A 357 -0.02 -20.50 -25.02
CA ALA A 357 -1.18 -19.82 -25.59
C ALA A 357 -1.01 -19.50 -27.09
N GLU A 358 0.21 -19.18 -27.52
CA GLU A 358 0.52 -18.89 -28.93
C GLU A 358 0.66 -20.17 -29.77
N SER A 359 0.84 -21.34 -29.13
CA SER A 359 1.00 -22.63 -29.81
C SER A 359 -0.31 -23.30 -30.25
N VAL A 360 -1.47 -22.78 -29.82
CA VAL A 360 -2.80 -23.32 -30.15
C VAL A 360 -3.64 -22.23 -30.80
N PRO A 361 -4.30 -22.48 -31.95
CA PRO A 361 -5.25 -21.56 -32.56
C PRO A 361 -6.33 -21.11 -31.56
N PRO A 362 -6.74 -19.83 -31.56
CA PRO A 362 -7.74 -19.34 -30.60
C PRO A 362 -9.08 -20.07 -30.63
N ASP A 363 -9.50 -20.55 -31.80
CA ASP A 363 -10.78 -21.24 -31.97
C ASP A 363 -10.78 -22.66 -31.37
N ASP A 364 -9.60 -23.28 -31.24
CA ASP A 364 -9.47 -24.62 -30.65
C ASP A 364 -9.63 -24.58 -29.11
N TYR A 365 -9.55 -23.40 -28.49
CA TYR A 365 -9.77 -23.22 -27.05
C TYR A 365 -11.25 -23.08 -26.67
N ASP A 366 -12.13 -22.68 -27.59
CA ASP A 366 -13.57 -22.54 -27.32
C ASP A 366 -14.22 -23.89 -26.99
N ASP A 367 -13.79 -24.95 -27.68
CA ASP A 367 -14.28 -26.33 -27.48
C ASP A 367 -13.76 -26.98 -26.18
N LEU A 368 -12.67 -26.46 -25.61
CA LEU A 368 -12.06 -26.97 -24.38
C LEU A 368 -12.64 -26.34 -23.10
N GLN A 369 -13.43 -25.27 -23.24
CA GLN A 369 -13.97 -24.56 -22.09
C GLN A 369 -15.26 -25.22 -21.59
N GLU A 370 -16.22 -25.57 -22.44
CA GLU A 370 -17.56 -26.01 -21.98
C GLU A 370 -17.86 -27.50 -22.14
N TYR A 371 -18.16 -28.17 -21.02
CA TYR A 371 -18.59 -29.56 -20.98
C TYR A 371 -20.03 -29.68 -20.47
N LYS A 372 -20.92 -30.20 -21.31
CA LYS A 372 -22.33 -30.43 -20.97
C LYS A 372 -22.48 -31.75 -20.20
N ALA A 373 -22.53 -31.69 -18.86
CA ALA A 373 -22.75 -32.84 -18.01
C ALA A 373 -24.18 -32.86 -17.43
N GLY A 374 -25.07 -33.68 -18.01
CA GLY A 374 -26.45 -33.82 -17.52
C GLY A 374 -27.21 -32.49 -17.54
N ASN A 375 -27.68 -32.04 -16.38
CA ASN A 375 -28.38 -30.76 -16.19
C ASN A 375 -27.44 -29.57 -15.94
N PHE A 376 -26.14 -29.76 -16.07
CA PHE A 376 -25.12 -28.73 -15.84
C PHE A 376 -24.26 -28.50 -17.08
N VAL A 377 -23.66 -27.33 -17.14
CA VAL A 377 -22.56 -26.94 -18.01
C VAL A 377 -21.37 -26.69 -17.10
N LEU A 378 -20.27 -27.39 -17.35
CA LEU A 378 -19.02 -27.18 -16.64
C LEU A 378 -18.13 -26.35 -17.55
N THR A 379 -17.60 -25.23 -17.05
CA THR A 379 -16.62 -24.43 -17.76
C THR A 379 -15.27 -24.60 -17.10
N PHE A 380 -14.28 -25.12 -17.82
CA PHE A 380 -12.90 -25.19 -17.38
C PHE A 380 -12.14 -23.98 -17.91
N SER A 381 -11.49 -23.26 -17.01
CA SER A 381 -10.68 -22.09 -17.30
C SER A 381 -9.27 -22.38 -16.82
N THR A 382 -8.27 -22.04 -17.63
CA THR A 382 -6.85 -22.14 -17.25
C THR A 382 -6.20 -20.80 -17.55
N PRO A 383 -5.04 -20.47 -16.95
CA PRO A 383 -4.32 -19.25 -17.32
C PRO A 383 -4.09 -19.12 -18.84
N VAL A 384 -3.82 -20.23 -19.52
CA VAL A 384 -3.64 -20.27 -20.99
C VAL A 384 -4.97 -20.04 -21.71
N ALA A 385 -6.05 -20.73 -21.33
CA ALA A 385 -7.38 -20.55 -21.93
C ALA A 385 -7.91 -19.12 -21.76
N ASN A 386 -7.70 -18.53 -20.58
CA ASN A 386 -8.10 -17.14 -20.30
C ASN A 386 -7.31 -16.16 -21.17
N PHE A 387 -6.00 -16.34 -21.30
CA PHE A 387 -5.18 -15.49 -22.17
C PHE A 387 -5.66 -15.51 -23.61
N VAL A 388 -5.94 -16.71 -24.15
CA VAL A 388 -6.45 -16.89 -25.52
C VAL A 388 -7.82 -16.22 -25.69
N TYR A 389 -8.73 -16.41 -24.74
CA TYR A 389 -10.06 -15.80 -24.72
C TYR A 389 -9.99 -14.26 -24.74
N PHE A 390 -9.20 -13.64 -23.85
CA PHE A 390 -9.07 -12.19 -23.80
C PHE A 390 -8.42 -11.63 -25.06
N LYS A 391 -7.41 -12.30 -25.61
CA LYS A 391 -6.79 -11.91 -26.89
C LYS A 391 -7.80 -11.96 -28.06
N LYS A 392 -8.70 -12.95 -28.07
CA LYS A 392 -9.81 -13.02 -29.04
C LYS A 392 -10.76 -11.83 -28.87
N TYR A 393 -11.17 -11.54 -27.64
CA TYR A 393 -12.05 -10.42 -27.30
C TYR A 393 -11.44 -9.04 -27.66
N GLU A 394 -10.16 -8.83 -27.37
CA GLU A 394 -9.41 -7.63 -27.77
C GLU A 394 -9.34 -7.47 -29.28
N ASN A 395 -9.08 -8.57 -30.02
CA ASN A 395 -9.09 -8.56 -31.47
C ASN A 395 -10.47 -8.18 -32.03
N GLU A 396 -11.55 -8.64 -31.41
CA GLU A 396 -12.92 -8.27 -31.79
C GLU A 396 -13.22 -6.80 -31.49
N ILE A 397 -12.90 -6.32 -30.28
CA ILE A 397 -13.03 -4.90 -29.91
C ILE A 397 -12.23 -4.03 -30.88
N THR A 398 -10.98 -4.41 -31.15
CA THR A 398 -10.08 -3.67 -32.05
C THR A 398 -10.63 -3.68 -33.47
N LYS A 399 -11.17 -4.80 -33.95
CA LYS A 399 -11.81 -4.91 -35.26
C LYS A 399 -13.04 -4.00 -35.35
N ASP A 400 -13.88 -3.99 -34.32
CA ASP A 400 -15.09 -3.15 -34.29
C ASP A 400 -14.78 -1.68 -34.06
N ARG A 401 -13.72 -1.36 -33.32
CA ARG A 401 -13.16 -0.01 -33.21
C ARG A 401 -12.65 0.45 -34.57
N ARG A 402 -11.81 -0.34 -35.25
CA ARG A 402 -11.32 -0.06 -36.61
C ARG A 402 -12.46 0.15 -37.61
N LYS A 403 -13.53 -0.65 -37.55
CA LYS A 403 -14.73 -0.43 -38.38
C LYS A 403 -15.41 0.91 -38.07
N ARG A 404 -15.49 1.31 -36.80
CA ARG A 404 -16.09 2.59 -36.37
C ARG A 404 -15.23 3.78 -36.78
N GLU A 405 -13.92 3.69 -36.59
CA GLU A 405 -12.94 4.71 -36.99
C GLU A 405 -12.88 4.87 -38.51
N ALA A 406 -12.92 3.76 -39.26
CA ALA A 406 -13.00 3.79 -40.72
C ALA A 406 -14.31 4.44 -41.22
N ARG A 407 -15.44 4.20 -40.53
CA ARG A 407 -16.71 4.90 -40.81
C ARG A 407 -16.66 6.39 -40.45
N ALA A 408 -15.81 6.78 -39.51
CA ALA A 408 -15.65 8.15 -39.04
C ALA A 408 -14.57 8.94 -39.79
N GLY A 409 -13.80 8.31 -40.69
CA GLY A 409 -12.79 8.97 -41.52
C GLY A 409 -11.52 9.42 -40.80
N LEU A 410 -11.22 8.87 -39.62
CA LEU A 410 -10.08 9.27 -38.79
C LEU A 410 -8.72 8.81 -39.39
N SER A 411 -7.73 9.70 -39.37
CA SER A 411 -6.37 9.43 -39.88
C SER A 411 -5.59 8.48 -38.97
N GLU A 412 -4.50 7.89 -39.47
CA GLU A 412 -3.69 6.92 -38.71
C GLU A 412 -2.95 7.54 -37.51
N GLU A 413 -2.70 8.85 -37.54
CA GLU A 413 -2.05 9.63 -36.47
C GLU A 413 -3.03 10.06 -35.36
N GLU A 414 -4.34 10.12 -35.64
CA GLU A 414 -5.40 10.36 -34.65
C GLU A 414 -5.79 9.08 -33.89
N ARG A 415 -5.22 7.94 -34.25
CA ARG A 415 -5.42 6.64 -33.59
C ARG A 415 -4.50 6.57 -32.37
N PHE A 416 -5.06 6.77 -31.19
CA PHE A 416 -4.35 6.64 -29.91
C PHE A 416 -3.62 5.27 -29.78
N SER A 417 -2.34 5.27 -29.38
CA SER A 417 -1.52 4.05 -29.25
C SER A 417 -1.41 3.49 -27.81
N GLU A 418 -1.94 2.27 -27.65
CA GLU A 418 -1.30 1.01 -27.18
C GLU A 418 -0.33 0.95 -25.98
N VAL A 419 -0.38 1.84 -24.98
CA VAL A 419 0.47 1.69 -23.75
C VAL A 419 -0.31 1.29 -22.48
N GLY A 420 -1.63 1.12 -22.55
CA GLY A 420 -2.46 0.75 -21.37
C GLY A 420 -2.58 -0.76 -21.11
N GLU A 421 -2.59 -1.58 -22.17
CA GLU A 421 -3.16 -2.94 -22.09
C GLU A 421 -2.27 -3.96 -21.36
N VAL A 422 -0.95 -3.75 -21.27
CA VAL A 422 -0.05 -4.65 -20.51
C VAL A 422 -0.10 -4.37 -18.99
N ARG A 423 -0.45 -3.14 -18.58
CA ARG A 423 -0.51 -2.77 -17.15
C ARG A 423 -1.77 -3.32 -16.49
N ASP A 424 -2.89 -3.28 -17.20
CA ASP A 424 -4.19 -3.71 -16.67
C ASP A 424 -4.30 -5.24 -16.54
N TRP A 425 -3.52 -6.00 -17.31
CA TRP A 425 -3.50 -7.47 -17.22
C TRP A 425 -2.99 -8.00 -15.86
N ILE A 426 -1.92 -7.40 -15.32
CA ILE A 426 -1.36 -7.80 -14.02
C ILE A 426 -2.28 -7.37 -12.87
N ASP A 427 -2.92 -6.21 -12.98
CA ASP A 427 -3.85 -5.69 -11.96
C ASP A 427 -5.20 -6.44 -11.97
N TYR A 428 -5.64 -6.94 -13.14
CA TYR A 428 -6.88 -7.72 -13.28
C TYR A 428 -6.69 -9.22 -12.96
N VAL A 429 -5.57 -9.82 -13.38
CA VAL A 429 -5.33 -11.27 -13.24
C VAL A 429 -4.49 -11.61 -12.01
N GLY A 430 -3.75 -10.67 -11.42
CA GLY A 430 -2.98 -10.87 -10.18
C GLY A 430 -3.83 -11.31 -8.98
N ALA A 431 -5.15 -11.19 -9.06
CA ALA A 431 -6.11 -11.72 -8.10
C ALA A 431 -6.58 -13.17 -8.39
N LEU A 432 -6.37 -13.67 -9.61
CA LEU A 432 -6.78 -15.00 -10.11
C LEU A 432 -5.60 -15.96 -10.38
N THR A 433 -4.34 -15.48 -10.31
CA THR A 433 -3.10 -16.18 -10.74
C THR A 433 -2.71 -17.45 -9.98
N ASN A 434 -3.47 -17.86 -8.98
CA ASN A 434 -3.05 -18.93 -8.07
C ASN A 434 -3.74 -20.28 -8.32
N ALA A 435 -4.70 -20.35 -9.24
CA ALA A 435 -5.33 -21.60 -9.61
C ALA A 435 -4.78 -22.13 -10.94
N ALA A 436 -4.31 -23.38 -10.93
CA ALA A 436 -3.86 -24.08 -12.14
C ALA A 436 -4.99 -24.25 -13.16
N VAL A 437 -6.19 -24.49 -12.64
CA VAL A 437 -7.44 -24.66 -13.38
C VAL A 437 -8.55 -23.99 -12.56
N SER A 438 -9.60 -23.53 -13.22
CA SER A 438 -10.83 -23.00 -12.69
C SER A 438 -11.98 -23.83 -13.24
N VAL A 439 -12.93 -24.27 -12.40
CA VAL A 439 -14.10 -25.04 -12.84
C VAL A 439 -15.37 -24.34 -12.37
N LEU A 440 -16.08 -23.73 -13.31
CA LEU A 440 -17.39 -23.15 -13.10
C LEU A 440 -18.48 -24.19 -13.42
N VAL A 441 -19.42 -24.42 -12.53
CA VAL A 441 -20.53 -25.35 -12.78
C VAL A 441 -21.84 -24.58 -12.78
N VAL A 442 -22.49 -24.48 -13.94
CA VAL A 442 -23.73 -23.73 -14.13
C VAL A 442 -24.88 -24.68 -14.45
N PRO A 443 -26.02 -24.62 -13.74
CA PRO A 443 -27.20 -25.37 -14.15
C PRO A 443 -27.72 -24.88 -15.50
N LYS A 444 -28.09 -25.80 -16.40
CA LYS A 444 -28.71 -25.48 -17.68
C LYS A 444 -30.00 -24.71 -17.44
N GLN A 445 -30.10 -23.55 -18.07
CA GLN A 445 -31.32 -22.76 -18.06
C GLN A 445 -32.15 -23.08 -19.30
N GLY A 446 -33.47 -23.12 -19.14
CA GLY A 446 -34.39 -23.21 -20.26
C GLY A 446 -35.59 -22.32 -20.03
N GLU A 447 -36.03 -21.62 -21.08
CA GLU A 447 -37.33 -20.94 -21.04
C GLU A 447 -38.43 -21.99 -20.81
N THR A 448 -39.38 -21.67 -19.93
CA THR A 448 -40.56 -22.51 -19.72
C THR A 448 -41.36 -22.58 -21.01
N PHE A 449 -41.89 -23.77 -21.32
CA PHE A 449 -42.69 -23.99 -22.52
C PHE A 449 -43.82 -22.95 -22.67
N GLY A 450 -44.52 -22.64 -21.58
CA GLY A 450 -45.60 -21.64 -21.59
C GLY A 450 -45.11 -20.23 -21.92
N SER A 451 -43.91 -19.85 -21.49
CA SER A 451 -43.32 -18.54 -21.82
C SER A 451 -42.87 -18.46 -23.28
N ALA A 452 -42.19 -19.51 -23.76
CA ALA A 452 -41.74 -19.59 -25.15
C ALA A 452 -42.93 -19.57 -26.12
N LEU A 453 -43.99 -20.33 -25.81
CA LEU A 453 -45.23 -20.35 -26.60
C LEU A 453 -45.95 -19.00 -26.58
N ALA A 454 -46.12 -18.38 -25.40
CA ALA A 454 -46.78 -17.08 -25.29
C ALA A 454 -46.05 -15.98 -26.06
N ARG A 455 -44.71 -15.97 -26.02
CA ARG A 455 -43.89 -15.05 -26.81
C ARG A 455 -43.96 -15.35 -28.31
N GLY A 456 -43.96 -16.63 -28.71
CA GLY A 456 -44.13 -17.03 -30.10
C GLY A 456 -45.47 -16.56 -30.68
N LEU A 457 -46.56 -16.75 -29.93
CA LEU A 457 -47.89 -16.26 -30.31
C LEU A 457 -47.97 -14.73 -30.35
N SER A 458 -47.33 -14.04 -29.39
CA SER A 458 -47.28 -12.57 -29.37
C SER A 458 -46.53 -12.01 -30.58
N ALA A 459 -45.38 -12.61 -30.93
CA ALA A 459 -44.59 -12.23 -32.09
C ALA A 459 -45.31 -12.51 -33.40
N ALA A 460 -46.01 -13.65 -33.52
CA ALA A 460 -46.83 -13.97 -34.68
C ALA A 460 -48.05 -13.04 -34.83
N GLY A 461 -48.56 -12.51 -33.72
CA GLY A 461 -49.64 -11.52 -33.69
C GLY A 461 -49.22 -10.06 -33.85
N GLY A 462 -47.93 -9.78 -34.09
CA GLY A 462 -47.42 -8.41 -34.24
C GLY A 462 -47.29 -7.59 -32.93
N TYR A 463 -47.46 -8.24 -31.78
CA TYR A 463 -47.30 -7.62 -30.46
C TYR A 463 -45.86 -7.78 -29.95
N ARG A 464 -45.41 -6.83 -29.12
CA ARG A 464 -44.11 -6.96 -28.44
C ARG A 464 -44.10 -8.21 -27.55
N PRO A 465 -43.15 -9.14 -27.72
CA PRO A 465 -43.09 -10.34 -26.91
C PRO A 465 -42.92 -10.00 -25.42
N GLY A 466 -43.68 -10.67 -24.56
CA GLY A 466 -43.61 -10.52 -23.11
C GLY A 466 -42.29 -10.99 -22.50
N ARG A 467 -42.12 -10.82 -21.18
CA ARG A 467 -40.92 -11.27 -20.45
C ARG A 467 -40.78 -12.79 -20.51
N ALA A 468 -39.58 -13.28 -20.82
CA ALA A 468 -39.27 -14.70 -20.79
C ALA A 468 -39.16 -15.21 -19.34
N LYS A 469 -39.83 -16.32 -19.01
CA LYS A 469 -39.69 -17.03 -17.74
C LYS A 469 -38.79 -18.25 -17.92
N TYR A 470 -37.65 -18.24 -17.24
CA TYR A 470 -36.67 -19.33 -17.25
C TYR A 470 -36.81 -20.22 -16.01
N VAL A 471 -36.48 -21.50 -16.17
CA VAL A 471 -36.34 -22.47 -15.09
C VAL A 471 -34.99 -23.15 -15.21
N PHE A 472 -34.32 -23.35 -14.08
CA PHE A 472 -33.11 -24.14 -13.99
C PHE A 472 -33.47 -25.61 -14.09
N LYS A 473 -32.86 -26.33 -15.04
CA LYS A 473 -33.14 -27.76 -15.25
C LYS A 473 -32.45 -28.66 -14.23
N GLY A 474 -31.49 -28.13 -13.48
CA GLY A 474 -30.82 -28.83 -12.38
C GLY A 474 -31.18 -28.17 -11.05
N ASP A 475 -31.54 -28.99 -10.06
CA ASP A 475 -31.58 -28.56 -8.67
C ASP A 475 -30.15 -28.40 -8.17
N VAL A 476 -29.69 -27.17 -8.02
CA VAL A 476 -28.66 -26.86 -7.04
C VAL A 476 -29.40 -26.75 -5.71
N GLN A 477 -29.75 -27.88 -5.08
CA GLN A 477 -29.84 -27.83 -3.63
C GLN A 477 -28.50 -27.25 -3.16
N SER A 478 -28.49 -26.31 -2.23
CA SER A 478 -27.26 -25.93 -1.53
C SER A 478 -26.79 -27.11 -0.63
N THR A 479 -26.57 -28.27 -1.24
CA THR A 479 -25.74 -29.33 -0.72
C THR A 479 -24.30 -28.85 -0.80
N SER A 480 -23.91 -27.97 0.12
CA SER A 480 -22.52 -27.59 0.42
C SER A 480 -21.74 -28.77 1.04
N SER A 481 -21.99 -29.99 0.58
CA SER A 481 -21.37 -31.21 1.06
C SER A 481 -21.34 -32.25 -0.07
N ARG A 482 -20.30 -32.20 -0.91
CA ARG A 482 -19.60 -33.35 -1.51
C ARG A 482 -18.33 -32.88 -2.23
N ALA A 483 -17.18 -33.37 -1.74
CA ALA A 483 -15.85 -33.33 -2.36
C ALA A 483 -15.50 -32.05 -3.14
N MET A 484 -15.00 -31.06 -2.42
CA MET A 484 -14.43 -29.84 -2.98
C MET A 484 -13.04 -30.15 -3.56
N PHE A 485 -12.94 -30.51 -4.84
CA PHE A 485 -11.74 -30.15 -5.61
C PHE A 485 -11.93 -28.70 -6.04
N ARG A 486 -11.35 -27.79 -5.26
CA ARG A 486 -11.34 -26.36 -5.55
C ARG A 486 -10.29 -26.09 -6.60
N MET A 487 -10.73 -25.69 -7.77
CA MET A 487 -9.95 -24.98 -8.77
C MET A 487 -10.94 -23.94 -9.35
N SER A 488 -10.61 -22.64 -9.25
CA SER A 488 -11.46 -21.47 -8.96
C SER A 488 -12.53 -20.97 -9.98
N SER A 489 -13.11 -19.81 -9.67
CA SER A 489 -14.08 -18.87 -10.32
C SER A 489 -14.09 -18.66 -11.85
N GLY A 490 -15.12 -18.04 -12.49
CA GLY A 490 -16.31 -17.30 -12.03
C GLY A 490 -17.04 -16.56 -13.18
N ILE A 491 -18.14 -15.82 -12.91
CA ILE A 491 -18.63 -14.57 -13.58
C ILE A 491 -19.58 -13.85 -12.59
N ALA A 492 -19.48 -12.51 -12.52
CA ALA A 492 -20.37 -11.60 -11.81
C ALA A 492 -21.59 -11.22 -12.69
N MET A 493 -22.78 -11.14 -12.09
CA MET A 493 -23.90 -10.38 -12.65
C MET A 493 -24.42 -9.39 -11.60
N GLU A 494 -24.40 -8.13 -11.99
CA GLU A 494 -24.93 -6.96 -11.29
C GLU A 494 -26.45 -7.11 -11.09
N ASN A 495 -26.89 -7.22 -9.84
CA ASN A 495 -28.30 -7.48 -9.50
C ASN A 495 -29.03 -6.15 -9.24
N ARG A 496 -29.57 -5.54 -10.30
CA ARG A 496 -30.67 -4.57 -10.14
C ARG A 496 -31.94 -5.35 -9.78
N SER A 497 -32.28 -5.31 -8.50
CA SER A 497 -33.64 -5.42 -7.92
C SER A 497 -34.54 -6.55 -8.44
N ILE A 498 -34.66 -7.65 -7.67
CA ILE A 498 -35.83 -8.54 -7.72
C ILE A 498 -36.26 -8.89 -6.28
N PRO A 499 -37.55 -8.72 -5.90
CA PRO A 499 -38.04 -8.99 -4.54
C PRO A 499 -38.06 -10.47 -4.18
N SER A 500 -37.83 -10.74 -2.89
CA SER A 500 -37.97 -12.02 -2.20
C SER A 500 -39.30 -12.71 -2.48
N TRP A 501 -39.30 -14.04 -2.69
CA TRP A 501 -40.21 -15.06 -2.15
C TRP A 501 -39.86 -16.40 -2.83
N VAL A 502 -39.56 -17.45 -2.06
CA VAL A 502 -39.99 -18.85 -2.27
C VAL A 502 -39.36 -19.75 -1.18
N ASP A 503 -40.25 -20.43 -0.48
CA ASP A 503 -40.06 -21.45 0.55
C ASP A 503 -40.09 -22.85 -0.11
N ALA A 504 -39.20 -23.79 0.26
CA ALA A 504 -39.38 -25.20 -0.11
C ALA A 504 -38.57 -26.20 0.75
N ARG A 505 -39.25 -27.32 1.06
CA ARG A 505 -38.97 -28.33 2.09
C ARG A 505 -38.07 -29.49 1.63
N ARG A 506 -37.63 -30.26 2.64
CA ARG A 506 -36.78 -31.47 2.69
C ARG A 506 -37.11 -32.59 1.68
N SER A 507 -36.06 -33.27 1.20
CA SER A 507 -35.95 -34.76 1.15
C SER A 507 -34.52 -35.23 0.79
N ALA A 508 -34.10 -36.36 1.36
CA ALA A 508 -32.74 -36.92 1.35
C ALA A 508 -32.45 -37.86 0.17
N CYS A 509 -31.17 -37.97 -0.28
CA CYS A 509 -30.62 -39.19 -0.90
C CYS A 509 -29.08 -39.23 -1.06
N THR A 510 -28.54 -40.45 -1.02
CA THR A 510 -27.13 -40.92 -1.01
C THR A 510 -26.41 -40.83 -2.38
N CYS A 511 -25.13 -40.43 -2.45
CA CYS A 511 -24.24 -40.59 -3.63
C CYS A 511 -23.30 -41.77 -3.45
N ARG A 512 -23.11 -42.50 -4.55
CA ARG A 512 -21.88 -43.23 -4.88
C ARG A 512 -20.85 -42.28 -5.49
N THR A 513 -19.59 -42.52 -5.15
CA THR A 513 -18.38 -41.86 -5.65
C THR A 513 -18.05 -42.30 -7.08
N LEU A 514 -17.80 -41.35 -7.98
CA LEU A 514 -17.14 -41.59 -9.27
C LEU A 514 -15.65 -41.29 -9.12
N GLY A 515 -14.80 -42.28 -9.36
CA GLY A 515 -13.37 -42.10 -9.51
C GLY A 515 -13.04 -41.64 -10.92
N LEU A 516 -12.22 -40.59 -11.03
CA LEU A 516 -11.56 -40.19 -12.26
C LEU A 516 -10.06 -40.47 -12.08
N ARG A 517 -9.49 -41.20 -13.05
CA ARG A 517 -8.04 -41.49 -13.18
C ARG A 517 -7.35 -40.38 -13.96
#